data_AF-A0A2E1VVT9-F1
#
_entry.id   AF-A0A2E1VVT9-F1
#
_cell.length_a   1.000
_cell.length_b   1.000
_cell.length_c   1.000
_cell.angle_alpha   90.00
_cell.angle_beta   90.00
_cell.angle_gamma   90.00
#
_symmetry.space_group_name_H-M   'P 1'
#
loop_
_entity.id
_entity.type
_entity.pdbx_description
1 polymer ?
#
loop_
_entity_poly.entity_id
_entity_poly.type
_entity_poly.pdbx_seq_one_letter_code
_entity_poly.pdbx_strand_id
1 'polypeptide(L)'
;MAIRALHHVQLAMPPGGEAEARRFYAGVLGIPEVSKPQPLAARGGCWFESGELRLHLGVKQDFRPAKKAHPALAVTDLDGLRARLQENGIALQEAEVLGEQRRGFVEDPFGNRVELIEQRGAGFAVLYRWKLKPERIDDFRDAWAAATHRIRAERGGLGSRLHQSSDGWWAAYAQWPSRETWLASQDQGAVDASLSARMQAAILESKPALELTGVHDLLEALLLEAGEVARR
;
A
#
# COMPACT_ATOMS: atom_id res chain seq x y z
N MET A 1 -19.85 21.09 -10.60
CA MET A 1 -19.31 20.72 -9.28
C MET A 1 -18.99 19.24 -9.29
N ALA A 2 -17.87 18.81 -8.69
CA ALA A 2 -17.44 17.41 -8.70
C ALA A 2 -17.07 16.95 -7.28
N ILE A 3 -17.52 15.75 -6.91
CA ILE A 3 -17.07 15.03 -5.71
C ILE A 3 -15.65 14.55 -6.01
N ARG A 4 -14.68 14.88 -5.13
CA ARG A 4 -13.25 14.62 -5.38
C ARG A 4 -12.69 13.41 -4.65
N ALA A 5 -13.09 13.22 -3.39
CA ALA A 5 -12.57 12.17 -2.52
C ALA A 5 -13.48 11.98 -1.31
N LEU A 6 -13.27 10.88 -0.61
CA LEU A 6 -13.78 10.71 0.75
C LEU A 6 -12.99 11.63 1.68
N HIS A 7 -13.64 12.63 2.28
CA HIS A 7 -12.94 13.55 3.18
C HIS A 7 -12.65 12.94 4.54
N HIS A 8 -13.62 12.20 5.10
CA HIS A 8 -13.51 11.53 6.39
C HIS A 8 -14.60 10.46 6.48
N VAL A 9 -14.42 9.49 7.38
CA VAL A 9 -15.47 8.58 7.81
C VAL A 9 -15.84 8.91 9.24
N GLN A 10 -17.15 9.00 9.52
CA GLN A 10 -17.65 9.13 10.89
C GLN A 10 -18.20 7.80 11.40
N LEU A 11 -17.64 7.30 12.50
CA LEU A 11 -18.19 6.19 13.28
C LEU A 11 -18.94 6.73 14.49
N ALA A 12 -20.05 6.08 14.85
CA ALA A 12 -20.78 6.41 16.06
C ALA A 12 -20.14 5.70 17.26
N MET A 13 -20.22 6.33 18.44
CA MET A 13 -19.84 5.73 19.71
C MET A 13 -20.81 6.16 20.81
N PRO A 14 -20.92 5.42 21.93
CA PRO A 14 -21.77 5.83 23.05
C PRO A 14 -21.17 7.05 23.79
N PRO A 15 -22.00 7.79 24.55
CA PRO A 15 -21.50 8.86 25.43
C PRO A 15 -20.50 8.31 26.46
N GLY A 16 -19.40 9.03 26.70
CA GLY A 16 -18.37 8.66 27.67
C GLY A 16 -17.33 7.65 27.17
N GLY A 17 -17.44 7.19 25.91
CA GLY A 17 -16.50 6.23 25.32
C GLY A 17 -15.15 6.82 24.87
N GLU A 18 -14.91 8.11 25.06
CA GLU A 18 -13.71 8.80 24.54
C GLU A 18 -12.40 8.14 25.00
N ALA A 19 -12.35 7.62 26.23
CA ALA A 19 -11.15 6.98 26.79
C ALA A 19 -10.87 5.62 26.12
N GLU A 20 -11.90 4.80 25.94
CA GLU A 20 -11.85 3.53 25.20
C GLU A 20 -11.45 3.76 23.75
N ALA A 21 -12.03 4.79 23.11
CA ALA A 21 -11.71 5.17 21.75
C ALA A 21 -10.22 5.52 21.61
N ARG A 22 -9.67 6.34 22.51
CA ARG A 22 -8.23 6.69 22.50
C ARG A 22 -7.33 5.46 22.70
N ARG A 23 -7.68 4.58 23.64
CA ARG A 23 -6.91 3.35 23.88
C ARG A 23 -6.86 2.48 22.62
N PHE A 24 -7.97 2.33 21.91
CA PHE A 24 -8.02 1.52 20.70
C PHE A 24 -7.41 2.22 19.48
N TYR A 25 -7.93 3.38 19.08
CA TYR A 25 -7.53 4.02 17.82
C TYR A 25 -6.14 4.63 17.88
N ALA A 26 -5.78 5.32 18.97
CA ALA A 26 -4.44 5.88 19.12
C ALA A 26 -3.44 4.90 19.72
N GLY A 27 -3.85 4.09 20.71
CA GLY A 27 -2.96 3.12 21.35
C GLY A 27 -2.72 1.87 20.50
N VAL A 28 -3.78 1.11 20.19
CA VAL A 28 -3.65 -0.18 19.48
C VAL A 28 -3.40 0.03 17.99
N LEU A 29 -4.25 0.79 17.30
CA LEU A 29 -4.12 1.03 15.86
C LEU A 29 -3.02 2.05 15.53
N GLY A 30 -2.58 2.86 16.50
CA GLY A 30 -1.49 3.81 16.31
C GLY A 30 -1.87 5.07 15.51
N ILE A 31 -3.16 5.39 15.38
CA ILE A 31 -3.64 6.55 14.63
C ILE A 31 -3.67 7.77 15.59
N PRO A 32 -2.87 8.82 15.35
CA PRO A 32 -2.81 9.97 16.26
C PRO A 32 -4.17 10.65 16.45
N GLU A 33 -4.49 11.04 17.69
CA GLU A 33 -5.62 11.91 17.97
C GLU A 33 -5.29 13.34 17.57
N VAL A 34 -6.26 14.03 16.95
CA VAL A 34 -6.19 15.47 16.64
C VAL A 34 -7.27 16.24 17.39
N SER A 35 -6.97 17.48 17.73
CA SER A 35 -7.91 18.37 18.41
C SER A 35 -9.10 18.69 17.52
N LYS A 36 -10.30 18.53 18.06
CA LYS A 36 -11.52 18.98 17.39
C LYS A 36 -11.53 20.52 17.28
N PRO A 37 -12.09 21.08 16.18
CA PRO A 37 -12.35 22.51 16.10
C PRO A 37 -13.22 23.00 17.27
N GLN A 38 -12.93 24.20 17.79
CA GLN A 38 -13.63 24.79 18.94
C GLN A 38 -15.17 24.67 18.89
N PRO A 39 -15.86 24.95 17.76
CA PRO A 39 -17.32 24.84 17.69
C PRO A 39 -17.87 23.43 17.91
N LEU A 40 -17.04 22.40 17.74
CA LEU A 40 -17.41 20.99 17.88
C LEU A 40 -16.92 20.36 19.18
N ALA A 41 -16.07 21.04 19.94
CA ALA A 41 -15.44 20.50 21.15
C ALA A 41 -16.48 20.06 22.21
N ALA A 42 -17.55 20.82 22.38
CA ALA A 42 -18.60 20.56 23.37
C ALA A 42 -19.47 19.32 23.06
N ARG A 43 -19.35 18.70 21.87
CA ARG A 43 -20.23 17.61 21.42
C ARG A 43 -19.77 16.20 21.84
N GLY A 44 -18.68 16.09 22.61
CA GLY A 44 -18.02 14.80 22.89
C GLY A 44 -17.39 14.17 21.64
N GLY A 45 -16.76 13.01 21.76
CA GLY A 45 -16.09 12.36 20.63
C GLY A 45 -14.61 12.70 20.46
N CYS A 46 -13.95 11.95 19.58
CA CYS A 46 -12.51 12.03 19.30
C CYS A 46 -12.26 11.98 17.80
N TRP A 47 -11.24 12.68 17.31
CA TRP A 47 -10.82 12.64 15.90
C TRP A 47 -9.44 12.00 15.80
N PHE A 48 -9.27 11.05 14.88
CA PHE A 48 -8.01 10.36 14.63
C PHE A 48 -7.60 10.56 13.18
N GLU A 49 -6.40 11.11 12.96
CA GLU A 49 -5.93 11.48 11.63
C GLU A 49 -4.46 11.16 11.42
N SER A 50 -4.12 10.67 10.22
CA SER A 50 -2.75 10.44 9.76
C SER A 50 -2.68 10.58 8.24
N GLY A 51 -2.03 11.63 7.74
CA GLY A 51 -2.03 11.94 6.31
C GLY A 51 -3.45 12.14 5.76
N GLU A 52 -3.85 11.30 4.81
CA GLU A 52 -5.19 11.31 4.21
C GLU A 52 -6.24 10.53 5.03
N LEU A 53 -5.80 9.68 5.97
CA LEU A 53 -6.71 8.95 6.84
C LEU A 53 -7.35 9.92 7.83
N ARG A 54 -8.69 10.03 7.80
CA ARG A 54 -9.47 10.81 8.76
C ARG A 54 -10.66 10.00 9.27
N LEU A 55 -10.56 9.55 10.51
CA LEU A 55 -11.58 8.77 11.20
C LEU A 55 -12.11 9.57 12.40
N HIS A 56 -13.38 9.94 12.36
CA HIS A 56 -14.00 10.75 13.40
C HIS A 56 -15.01 9.91 14.18
N LEU A 57 -14.91 9.93 15.51
CA LEU A 57 -15.85 9.26 16.38
C LEU A 57 -16.82 10.27 16.98
N GLY A 58 -18.10 10.13 16.64
CA GLY A 58 -19.18 10.99 17.09
C GLY A 58 -20.05 10.33 18.16
N VAL A 59 -20.32 11.06 19.25
CA VAL A 59 -21.23 10.59 20.30
C VAL A 59 -22.66 10.48 19.77
N LYS A 60 -23.30 9.35 20.04
CA LYS A 60 -24.73 9.11 19.76
C LYS A 60 -25.40 8.54 21.01
N GLN A 61 -26.46 9.18 21.49
CA GLN A 61 -27.20 8.74 22.69
C GLN A 61 -27.78 7.33 22.51
N ASP A 62 -28.53 7.09 21.44
CA ASP A 62 -29.05 5.77 21.08
C ASP A 62 -28.04 5.00 20.21
N PHE A 63 -26.83 4.82 20.73
CA PHE A 63 -25.76 4.14 20.01
C PHE A 63 -26.14 2.68 19.70
N ARG A 64 -25.86 2.27 18.45
CA ARG A 64 -25.94 0.88 17.99
C ARG A 64 -24.74 0.60 17.10
N PRO A 65 -23.98 -0.48 17.34
CA PRO A 65 -22.79 -0.78 16.55
C PRO A 65 -23.10 -1.06 15.08
N ALA A 66 -22.26 -0.53 14.20
CA ALA A 66 -22.29 -0.86 12.78
C ALA A 66 -21.55 -2.18 12.53
N LYS A 67 -22.28 -3.30 12.57
CA LYS A 67 -21.69 -4.65 12.40
C LYS A 67 -21.45 -5.08 10.95
N LYS A 68 -22.01 -4.33 9.98
CA LYS A 68 -21.90 -4.62 8.54
C LYS A 68 -21.23 -3.50 7.77
N ALA A 69 -21.73 -2.26 7.85
CA ALA A 69 -21.05 -1.11 7.27
C ALA A 69 -19.80 -0.78 8.09
N HIS A 70 -18.66 -0.60 7.43
CA HIS A 70 -17.38 -0.38 8.09
C HIS A 70 -16.44 0.43 7.19
N PRO A 71 -15.50 1.19 7.78
CA PRO A 71 -14.30 1.61 7.07
C PRO A 71 -13.38 0.41 6.85
N ALA A 72 -12.72 0.39 5.69
CA ALA A 72 -11.58 -0.47 5.41
C ALA A 72 -10.30 0.37 5.44
N LEU A 73 -9.38 0.00 6.32
CA LEU A 73 -8.13 0.72 6.55
C LEU A 73 -6.98 -0.05 5.90
N ALA A 74 -6.19 0.65 5.09
CA ALA A 74 -4.96 0.12 4.53
C ALA A 74 -3.88 0.05 5.63
N VAL A 75 -3.18 -1.09 5.72
CA VAL A 75 -2.07 -1.31 6.66
C VAL A 75 -0.86 -1.85 5.93
N THR A 76 0.34 -1.44 6.31
CA THR A 76 1.58 -1.87 5.63
C THR A 76 2.11 -3.20 6.15
N ASP A 77 1.75 -3.56 7.39
CA ASP A 77 2.17 -4.78 8.08
C ASP A 77 1.00 -5.34 8.89
N LEU A 78 0.24 -6.27 8.30
CA LEU A 78 -0.92 -6.87 8.96
C LEU A 78 -0.50 -7.85 10.06
N ASP A 79 0.69 -8.46 9.97
CA ASP A 79 1.19 -9.41 10.97
C ASP A 79 1.65 -8.70 12.24
N GLY A 80 2.42 -7.61 12.10
CA GLY A 80 2.79 -6.77 13.23
C GLY A 80 1.58 -6.12 13.90
N LEU A 81 0.58 -5.69 13.12
CA LEU A 81 -0.67 -5.20 13.70
C LEU A 81 -1.48 -6.31 14.39
N ARG A 82 -1.52 -7.52 13.82
CA ARG A 82 -2.14 -8.69 14.45
C ARG A 82 -1.51 -9.02 15.80
N ALA A 83 -0.19 -9.03 15.89
CA ALA A 83 0.51 -9.28 17.16
C ALA A 83 0.13 -8.24 18.23
N ARG A 84 0.13 -6.95 17.86
CA ARG A 84 -0.27 -5.86 18.76
C ARG A 84 -1.75 -5.92 19.17
N LEU A 85 -2.64 -6.33 18.27
CA LEU A 85 -4.05 -6.60 18.59
C LEU A 85 -4.16 -7.72 19.62
N GLN A 86 -3.44 -8.82 19.43
CA GLN A 86 -3.43 -9.97 20.35
C GLN A 86 -2.89 -9.62 21.74
N GLU A 87 -1.83 -8.82 21.83
CA GLU A 87 -1.30 -8.30 23.09
C GLU A 87 -2.33 -7.47 23.89
N ASN A 88 -3.30 -6.87 23.19
CA ASN A 88 -4.39 -6.11 23.78
C ASN A 88 -5.70 -6.92 23.90
N GLY A 89 -5.64 -8.24 23.70
CA GLY A 89 -6.79 -9.14 23.82
C GLY A 89 -7.82 -9.02 22.69
N ILE A 90 -7.44 -8.44 21.55
CA ILE A 90 -8.32 -8.23 20.40
C ILE A 90 -7.96 -9.24 19.31
N ALA A 91 -8.94 -10.01 18.85
CA ALA A 91 -8.74 -10.97 17.77
C ALA A 91 -8.96 -10.33 16.39
N LEU A 92 -8.00 -10.51 15.49
CA LEU A 92 -8.18 -10.25 14.06
C LEU A 92 -8.91 -11.45 13.43
N GLN A 93 -10.14 -11.24 12.97
CA GLN A 93 -10.89 -12.25 12.22
C GLN A 93 -10.41 -12.24 10.77
N GLU A 94 -9.67 -13.28 10.37
CA GLU A 94 -9.27 -13.49 8.97
C GLU A 94 -10.50 -13.49 8.07
N ALA A 95 -10.44 -12.76 6.95
CA ALA A 95 -11.47 -12.83 5.93
C ALA A 95 -11.03 -13.75 4.79
N GLU A 96 -11.97 -14.19 3.95
CA GLU A 96 -11.63 -14.81 2.68
C GLU A 96 -10.72 -13.89 1.86
N VAL A 97 -9.66 -14.49 1.31
CA VAL A 97 -8.71 -13.81 0.43
C VAL A 97 -9.43 -13.45 -0.87
N LEU A 98 -9.59 -12.16 -1.13
CA LEU A 98 -10.09 -11.64 -2.41
C LEU A 98 -8.88 -11.29 -3.28
N GLY A 99 -8.51 -12.20 -4.19
CA GLY A 99 -7.31 -12.05 -5.03
C GLY A 99 -6.02 -12.27 -4.23
N GLU A 100 -5.15 -11.26 -4.19
CA GLU A 100 -3.86 -11.31 -3.46
C GLU A 100 -3.86 -10.47 -2.16
N GLN A 101 -4.99 -9.84 -1.80
CA GLN A 101 -5.04 -8.91 -0.68
C GLN A 101 -5.35 -9.63 0.64
N ARG A 102 -4.36 -9.67 1.54
CA ARG A 102 -4.55 -10.12 2.92
C ARG A 102 -5.42 -9.13 3.66
N ARG A 103 -6.44 -9.60 4.37
CA ARG A 103 -7.35 -8.74 5.09
C ARG A 103 -7.99 -9.44 6.27
N GLY A 104 -8.47 -8.67 7.24
CA GLY A 104 -9.25 -9.18 8.35
C GLY A 104 -10.12 -8.12 8.97
N PHE A 105 -11.00 -8.54 9.87
CA PHE A 105 -11.89 -7.66 10.59
C PHE A 105 -11.54 -7.62 12.07
N VAL A 106 -11.65 -6.44 12.67
CA VAL A 106 -11.68 -6.25 14.11
C VAL A 106 -12.98 -5.54 14.49
N GLU A 107 -13.37 -5.70 15.74
CA GLU A 107 -14.39 -4.85 16.34
C GLU A 107 -13.68 -3.77 17.17
N ASP A 108 -14.12 -2.53 17.04
CA ASP A 108 -13.70 -1.47 17.96
C ASP A 108 -14.33 -1.69 19.35
N PRO A 109 -13.95 -0.91 20.39
CA PRO A 109 -14.45 -1.11 21.75
C PRO A 109 -15.97 -1.02 21.90
N PHE A 110 -16.68 -0.52 20.88
CA PHE A 110 -18.12 -0.33 20.89
C PHE A 110 -18.84 -1.36 19.99
N GLY A 111 -18.11 -2.28 19.37
CA GLY A 111 -18.63 -3.32 18.49
C GLY A 111 -18.81 -2.88 17.03
N ASN A 112 -18.29 -1.71 16.63
CA ASN A 112 -18.28 -1.34 15.22
C ASN A 112 -17.25 -2.19 14.49
N ARG A 113 -17.61 -2.72 13.32
CA ARG A 113 -16.66 -3.44 12.47
C ARG A 113 -15.67 -2.46 11.84
N VAL A 114 -14.40 -2.84 11.81
CA VAL A 114 -13.31 -2.19 11.06
C VAL A 114 -12.60 -3.25 10.25
N GLU A 115 -12.43 -3.03 8.96
CA GLU A 115 -11.63 -3.92 8.10
C GLU A 115 -10.20 -3.39 8.01
N LEU A 116 -9.23 -4.30 8.06
CA LEU A 116 -7.81 -4.04 7.89
C LEU A 116 -7.35 -4.78 6.64
N ILE A 117 -6.82 -4.06 5.65
CA ILE A 117 -6.37 -4.61 4.38
C ILE A 117 -4.88 -4.34 4.25
N GLU A 118 -4.08 -5.38 4.08
CA GLU A 118 -2.65 -5.22 3.84
C GLU A 118 -2.44 -4.58 2.46
N GLN A 119 -1.89 -3.37 2.47
CA GLN A 119 -1.37 -2.70 1.29
C GLN A 119 0.12 -2.47 1.53
N ARG A 120 0.93 -3.40 0.99
CA ARG A 120 2.38 -3.28 1.08
C ARG A 120 2.82 -2.11 0.19
N GLY A 121 3.34 -1.06 0.82
CA GLY A 121 4.11 -0.04 0.11
C GLY A 121 5.42 -0.61 -0.41
N ALA A 122 6.12 0.13 -1.27
CA ALA A 122 7.45 -0.23 -1.74
C ALA A 122 8.50 0.04 -0.64
N GLY A 123 8.62 -0.86 0.34
CA GLY A 123 9.63 -0.77 1.39
C GLY A 123 11.07 -0.96 0.87
N PHE A 124 11.21 -1.54 -0.32
CA PHE A 124 12.48 -1.79 -0.97
C PHE A 124 12.40 -1.48 -2.47
N ALA A 125 13.49 -0.97 -3.03
CA ALA A 125 13.64 -0.82 -4.46
C ALA A 125 15.04 -1.24 -4.91
N VAL A 126 15.15 -1.60 -6.19
CA VAL A 126 16.43 -1.89 -6.83
C VAL A 126 16.56 -1.01 -8.06
N LEU A 127 17.69 -0.31 -8.16
CA LEU A 127 18.05 0.47 -9.32
C LEU A 127 19.04 -0.32 -10.19
N TYR A 128 18.59 -0.70 -11.37
CA TYR A 128 19.42 -1.32 -12.40
C TYR A 128 19.83 -0.28 -13.43
N ARG A 129 21.06 -0.35 -13.94
CA ARG A 129 21.59 0.64 -14.89
C ARG A 129 22.39 -0.02 -16.00
N TRP A 130 22.08 0.34 -17.23
CA TRP A 130 22.74 -0.18 -18.43
C TRP A 130 23.04 0.91 -19.46
N LYS A 131 24.10 0.74 -20.24
CA LYS A 131 24.18 1.31 -21.59
C LYS A 131 23.69 0.27 -22.58
N LEU A 132 22.84 0.68 -23.51
CA LEU A 132 22.22 -0.21 -24.49
C LEU A 132 22.76 0.05 -25.89
N LYS A 133 22.81 -1.01 -26.71
CA LYS A 133 23.09 -0.93 -28.15
C LYS A 133 21.94 -0.18 -28.83
N PRO A 134 22.20 0.94 -29.55
CA PRO A 134 21.13 1.75 -30.16
C PRO A 134 20.16 0.94 -31.03
N GLU A 135 20.68 -0.03 -31.79
CA GLU A 135 19.93 -0.89 -32.70
C GLU A 135 19.11 -1.99 -32.00
N ARG A 136 19.19 -2.10 -30.66
CA ARG A 136 18.47 -3.11 -29.85
C ARG A 136 17.64 -2.49 -28.72
N ILE A 137 17.50 -1.16 -28.68
CA ILE A 137 16.75 -0.47 -27.63
C ILE A 137 15.29 -0.94 -27.56
N ASP A 138 14.60 -1.06 -28.70
CA ASP A 138 13.20 -1.48 -28.70
C ASP A 138 13.03 -2.93 -28.27
N ASP A 139 13.93 -3.81 -28.71
CA ASP A 139 13.95 -5.21 -28.27
C ASP A 139 14.17 -5.34 -26.75
N PHE A 140 15.06 -4.50 -26.18
CA PHE A 140 15.25 -4.41 -24.74
C PHE A 140 13.98 -3.91 -24.03
N ARG A 141 13.36 -2.84 -24.53
CA ARG A 141 12.15 -2.24 -23.91
C ARG A 141 11.00 -3.24 -23.88
N ASP A 142 10.76 -3.94 -24.97
CA ASP A 142 9.69 -4.94 -25.07
C ASP A 142 9.96 -6.13 -24.13
N ALA A 143 11.19 -6.64 -24.12
CA ALA A 143 11.57 -7.74 -23.24
C ALA A 143 11.52 -7.34 -21.76
N TRP A 144 11.98 -6.13 -21.42
CA TRP A 144 11.93 -5.56 -20.08
C TRP A 144 10.50 -5.37 -19.59
N ALA A 145 9.61 -4.86 -20.44
CA ALA A 145 8.20 -4.68 -20.10
C ALA A 145 7.53 -6.03 -19.83
N ALA A 146 7.69 -7.01 -20.73
CA ALA A 146 7.15 -8.36 -20.55
C ALA A 146 7.69 -9.05 -19.29
N ALA A 147 9.00 -8.96 -19.04
CA ALA A 147 9.61 -9.53 -17.84
C ALA A 147 9.10 -8.86 -16.56
N THR A 148 8.92 -7.54 -16.58
CA THR A 148 8.35 -6.79 -15.45
C THR A 148 6.92 -7.24 -15.15
N HIS A 149 6.07 -7.39 -16.17
CA HIS A 149 4.71 -7.90 -15.98
C HIS A 149 4.70 -9.30 -15.36
N ARG A 150 5.57 -10.21 -15.82
CA ARG A 150 5.70 -11.56 -15.25
C ARG A 150 6.22 -11.54 -13.82
N ILE A 151 7.24 -10.73 -13.51
CA ILE A 151 7.76 -10.57 -12.14
C ILE A 151 6.67 -10.09 -11.18
N ARG A 152 5.81 -9.15 -11.62
CA ARG A 152 4.67 -8.71 -10.79
C ARG A 152 3.68 -9.85 -10.54
N ALA A 153 3.33 -10.59 -11.58
CA ALA A 153 2.32 -11.65 -11.51
C ALA A 153 2.81 -12.93 -10.80
N GLU A 154 4.10 -13.26 -10.91
CA GLU A 154 4.63 -14.57 -10.51
C GLU A 154 5.60 -14.48 -9.33
N ARG A 155 6.18 -13.31 -9.05
CA ARG A 155 7.31 -13.17 -8.10
C ARG A 155 7.15 -12.05 -7.07
N GLY A 156 6.00 -11.40 -7.03
CA GLY A 156 5.67 -10.40 -6.01
C GLY A 156 6.35 -9.04 -6.17
N GLY A 157 6.89 -8.73 -7.35
CA GLY A 157 7.36 -7.37 -7.64
C GLY A 157 6.18 -6.37 -7.67
N LEU A 158 6.38 -5.14 -7.20
CA LEU A 158 5.31 -4.12 -7.21
C LEU A 158 5.25 -3.37 -8.55
N GLY A 159 6.31 -3.45 -9.34
CA GLY A 159 6.41 -2.88 -10.67
C GLY A 159 7.75 -2.19 -10.87
N SER A 160 7.97 -1.67 -12.07
CA SER A 160 9.20 -0.95 -12.38
C SER A 160 8.93 0.17 -13.38
N ARG A 161 9.73 1.23 -13.29
CA ARG A 161 9.75 2.33 -14.25
C ARG A 161 11.13 2.38 -14.91
N LEU A 162 11.14 2.37 -16.24
CA LEU A 162 12.33 2.52 -17.05
C LEU A 162 12.54 3.99 -17.40
N HIS A 163 13.78 4.46 -17.24
CA HIS A 163 14.18 5.84 -17.47
C HIS A 163 15.37 5.87 -18.43
N GLN A 164 15.49 6.98 -19.14
CA GLN A 164 16.71 7.35 -19.85
C GLN A 164 17.33 8.55 -19.14
N SER A 165 18.61 8.48 -18.81
CA SER A 165 19.36 9.58 -18.24
C SER A 165 20.03 10.43 -19.32
N SER A 166 20.37 11.67 -18.97
CA SER A 166 21.02 12.62 -19.88
C SER A 166 22.44 12.21 -20.30
N ASP A 167 23.09 11.32 -19.55
CA ASP A 167 24.43 10.79 -19.82
C ASP A 167 24.40 9.44 -20.60
N GLY A 168 23.23 9.09 -21.16
CA GLY A 168 23.07 7.95 -22.07
C GLY A 168 22.90 6.60 -21.37
N TRP A 169 22.65 6.57 -20.06
CA TRP A 169 22.25 5.35 -19.35
C TRP A 169 20.75 5.14 -19.43
N TRP A 170 20.37 3.87 -19.36
CA TRP A 170 19.02 3.42 -19.08
C TRP A 170 18.95 2.93 -17.64
N ALA A 171 17.93 3.32 -16.91
CA ALA A 171 17.78 2.98 -15.50
C ALA A 171 16.38 2.45 -15.19
N ALA A 172 16.30 1.23 -14.65
CA ALA A 172 15.06 0.66 -14.15
C ALA A 172 15.01 0.80 -12.63
N TYR A 173 14.02 1.54 -12.14
CA TYR A 173 13.67 1.61 -10.72
C TYR A 173 12.58 0.57 -10.47
N ALA A 174 12.91 -0.54 -9.81
CA ALA A 174 12.01 -1.65 -9.55
C ALA A 174 11.62 -1.70 -8.07
N GLN A 175 10.33 -1.63 -7.78
CA GLN A 175 9.79 -1.65 -6.43
C GLN A 175 9.45 -3.06 -5.99
N TRP A 176 9.72 -3.34 -4.71
CA TRP A 176 9.49 -4.63 -4.08
C TRP A 176 8.90 -4.42 -2.68
N PRO A 177 8.11 -5.39 -2.18
CA PRO A 177 7.59 -5.33 -0.81
C PRO A 177 8.72 -5.31 0.22
N SER A 178 9.78 -6.11 -0.01
CA SER A 178 10.96 -6.18 0.85
C SER A 178 12.19 -6.68 0.07
N ARG A 179 13.37 -6.50 0.67
CA ARG A 179 14.63 -7.09 0.18
C ARG A 179 14.57 -8.62 0.08
N GLU A 180 13.89 -9.27 1.01
CA GLU A 180 13.74 -10.73 1.06
C GLU A 180 12.89 -11.24 -0.11
N THR A 181 11.80 -10.54 -0.45
CA THR A 181 10.99 -10.89 -1.63
C THR A 181 11.82 -10.76 -2.91
N TRP A 182 12.64 -9.71 -3.01
CA TRP A 182 13.57 -9.56 -4.13
C TRP A 182 14.59 -10.70 -4.21
N LEU A 183 15.26 -11.05 -3.11
CA LEU A 183 16.21 -12.17 -3.07
C LEU A 183 15.56 -13.50 -3.46
N ALA A 184 14.38 -13.80 -2.91
CA ALA A 184 13.64 -15.01 -3.24
C ALA A 184 13.26 -15.08 -4.73
N SER A 185 13.01 -13.93 -5.37
CA SER A 185 12.83 -13.85 -6.83
C SER A 185 14.15 -14.12 -7.57
N GLN A 186 15.28 -13.59 -7.10
CA GLN A 186 16.59 -13.79 -7.74
C GLN A 186 17.06 -15.24 -7.67
N ASP A 187 16.83 -15.92 -6.56
CA ASP A 187 17.21 -17.32 -6.35
C ASP A 187 16.49 -18.30 -7.29
N GLN A 188 15.31 -17.90 -7.80
CA GLN A 188 14.56 -18.63 -8.82
C GLN A 188 15.09 -18.42 -10.25
N GLY A 189 16.19 -17.69 -10.44
CA GLY A 189 16.80 -17.43 -11.74
C GLY A 189 15.96 -16.48 -12.62
N ALA A 190 16.07 -16.60 -13.95
CA ALA A 190 15.31 -15.75 -14.87
C ALA A 190 13.81 -16.09 -14.86
N VAL A 191 12.94 -15.07 -14.80
CA VAL A 191 11.47 -15.24 -14.94
C VAL A 191 11.10 -15.84 -16.30
N ASP A 192 11.89 -15.50 -17.31
CA ASP A 192 11.81 -16.04 -18.65
C ASP A 192 13.22 -16.04 -19.25
N ALA A 193 13.72 -17.21 -19.65
CA ALA A 193 15.05 -17.32 -20.23
C ALA A 193 15.18 -16.59 -21.57
N SER A 194 14.12 -16.55 -22.38
CA SER A 194 14.11 -15.86 -23.68
C SER A 194 14.12 -14.34 -23.50
N LEU A 195 13.27 -13.81 -22.61
CA LEU A 195 13.26 -12.37 -22.32
C LEU A 195 14.60 -11.92 -21.71
N SER A 196 15.15 -12.72 -20.80
CA SER A 196 16.47 -12.46 -20.22
C SER A 196 17.55 -12.42 -21.31
N ALA A 197 17.59 -13.41 -22.21
CA ALA A 197 18.56 -13.44 -23.31
C ALA A 197 18.44 -12.23 -24.26
N ARG A 198 17.21 -11.79 -24.57
CA ARG A 198 16.96 -10.58 -25.39
C ARG A 198 17.50 -9.33 -24.71
N MET A 199 17.24 -9.15 -23.42
CA MET A 199 17.78 -8.02 -22.66
C MET A 199 19.32 -8.06 -22.61
N GLN A 200 19.92 -9.23 -22.33
CA GLN A 200 21.38 -9.39 -22.29
C GLN A 200 22.04 -9.07 -23.64
N ALA A 201 21.44 -9.49 -24.75
CA ALA A 201 21.95 -9.20 -26.09
C ALA A 201 22.00 -7.70 -26.43
N ALA A 202 21.13 -6.90 -25.80
CA ALA A 202 21.03 -5.45 -26.00
C ALA A 202 21.96 -4.63 -25.08
N ILE A 203 22.51 -5.22 -24.02
CA ILE A 203 23.37 -4.51 -23.05
C ILE A 203 24.80 -4.37 -23.61
N LEU A 204 25.34 -3.15 -23.55
CA LEU A 204 26.76 -2.83 -23.80
C LEU A 204 27.56 -2.81 -22.51
N GLU A 205 27.02 -2.15 -21.50
CA GLU A 205 27.64 -1.97 -20.18
C GLU A 205 26.54 -2.07 -19.13
N SER A 206 26.84 -2.67 -17.98
CA SER A 206 25.93 -2.72 -16.83
C SER A 206 26.65 -2.28 -15.57
N LYS A 207 25.96 -1.53 -14.69
CA LYS A 207 26.43 -1.33 -13.32
C LYS A 207 25.85 -2.43 -12.41
N PRO A 208 26.51 -2.73 -11.28
CA PRO A 208 25.91 -3.53 -10.23
C PRO A 208 24.55 -2.96 -9.81
N ALA A 209 23.62 -3.86 -9.48
CA ALA A 209 22.33 -3.50 -8.92
C ALA A 209 22.55 -2.69 -7.64
N LEU A 210 21.86 -1.56 -7.53
CA LEU A 210 21.90 -0.73 -6.34
C LEU A 210 20.63 -1.00 -5.53
N GLU A 211 20.81 -1.57 -4.35
CA GLU A 211 19.75 -1.83 -3.39
C GLU A 211 19.36 -0.52 -2.66
N LEU A 212 18.07 -0.25 -2.53
CA LEU A 212 17.53 0.98 -1.95
C LEU A 212 16.47 0.64 -0.90
N THR A 213 16.73 0.98 0.36
CA THR A 213 15.73 0.89 1.43
C THR A 213 14.87 2.15 1.42
N GLY A 214 13.54 2.00 1.37
CA GLY A 214 12.62 3.12 1.48
C GLY A 214 12.64 3.72 2.88
N VAL A 215 12.97 5.00 3.00
CA VAL A 215 12.95 5.74 4.28
C VAL A 215 11.70 6.62 4.37
N HIS A 216 11.31 7.22 3.25
CA HIS A 216 10.08 8.00 3.09
C HIS A 216 9.50 7.74 1.70
N ASP A 217 8.23 7.36 1.64
CA ASP A 217 7.51 7.22 0.37
C ASP A 217 6.50 8.36 0.24
N LEU A 218 6.76 9.23 -0.73
CA LEU A 218 5.91 10.36 -1.11
C LEU A 218 5.55 10.30 -2.59
N LEU A 219 5.68 9.12 -3.21
CA LEU A 219 5.25 8.94 -4.58
C LEU A 219 3.73 9.02 -4.63
N GLU A 220 3.20 9.91 -5.45
CA GLU A 220 1.76 9.93 -5.72
C GLU A 220 1.37 8.60 -6.39
N ALA A 221 0.38 7.94 -5.81
CA ALA A 221 -0.29 6.85 -6.50
C ALA A 221 -0.93 7.43 -7.76
N LEU A 222 -0.34 7.13 -8.92
CA LEU A 222 -1.00 7.39 -10.20
C LEU A 222 -2.25 6.51 -10.22
N LEU A 223 -3.39 7.10 -9.85
CA LEU A 223 -4.70 6.54 -10.19
C LEU A 223 -4.68 6.42 -11.72
N LEU A 224 -4.53 5.18 -12.21
CA LEU A 224 -4.75 4.89 -13.62
C LEU A 224 -6.15 5.44 -13.93
N GLU A 225 -6.23 6.47 -14.78
CA GLU A 225 -7.51 6.86 -15.35
C GLU A 225 -8.04 5.64 -16.11
N ALA A 226 -9.01 4.95 -15.51
CA ALA A 226 -9.83 3.98 -16.23
C ALA A 226 -10.69 4.79 -17.22
N GLY A 227 -10.12 5.13 -18.36
CA GLY A 227 -10.67 6.16 -19.22
C GLY A 227 -10.23 6.04 -20.68
N GLU A 228 -10.43 4.88 -21.29
CA GLU A 228 -10.84 4.76 -22.70
C GLU A 228 -11.17 3.30 -23.02
N VAL A 229 -12.31 2.82 -22.51
CA VAL A 229 -13.01 1.73 -23.19
C VAL A 229 -13.52 2.32 -24.50
N ALA A 230 -12.80 2.02 -25.58
CA ALA A 230 -13.16 2.36 -26.94
C ALA A 230 -14.63 2.01 -27.19
N ARG A 231 -15.47 3.04 -27.34
CA ARG A 231 -16.76 2.89 -28.01
C ARG A 231 -16.46 2.70 -29.50
N ARG A 232 -16.73 1.50 -30.02
CA ARG A 232 -17.12 1.28 -31.41
C ARG A 232 -18.46 0.55 -31.39
#